data_AF-A0A929IQP5-F1
#
_entry.id   AF-A0A929IQP5-F1
#
_cell.length_a   1.000
_cell.length_b   1.000
_cell.length_c   1.000
_cell.angle_alpha   90.00
_cell.angle_beta   90.00
_cell.angle_gamma   90.00
#
_symmetry.space_group_name_H-M   'P 1'
#
loop_
_entity.id
_entity.type
_entity.pdbx_description
1 polymer ?
#
loop_
_entity_poly.entity_id
_entity_poly.type
_entity_poly.pdbx_seq_one_letter_code
_entity_poly.pdbx_strand_id
1 'polypeptide(L)'
;WLLIASQMLAAGARTEAIVETTPTRNYLAALRHLPRALRAADYLRKGIAMTATLRRAGIPWYKGARGLQAIGADRVEALRFTAGGKPHELACKTLLLHQGVVPNVQISRSLRLDHDWDAMQRAWRPRLDVWGETALPGIFVAGDGGGIVGAKASAIQGRLAGLRAIDAPAGEAAPLRRALSRELAIRPFLDRLYRPAWEFLAPADGTIVCRCEEVLAGQIRDHVRIGCLGPNQAKAYSRAGMGPCQGRMCGLTVSEIIAEARGVSPGEVGYYRIRTPIKPVTLGELASLAEED
;
A
#
# COMPACT_ATOMS: atom_id res chain seq x y z
N TRP A 1 -8.90 4.48 -6.81
CA TRP A 1 -10.36 4.76 -6.89
C TRP A 1 -10.80 5.19 -8.29
N LEU A 2 -10.12 6.09 -9.01
CA LEU A 2 -10.49 6.47 -10.41
C LEU A 2 -10.70 5.26 -11.33
N LEU A 3 -9.73 4.36 -11.39
CA LEU A 3 -9.77 3.20 -12.27
C LEU A 3 -10.98 2.30 -11.98
N ILE A 4 -11.18 1.91 -10.72
CA ILE A 4 -12.27 1.04 -10.32
C ILE A 4 -13.64 1.70 -10.56
N ALA A 5 -13.81 2.99 -10.23
CA ALA A 5 -15.04 3.71 -10.48
C ALA A 5 -15.36 3.78 -11.98
N SER A 6 -14.35 4.05 -12.83
CA SER A 6 -14.55 4.06 -14.29
C SER A 6 -14.89 2.68 -14.85
N GLN A 7 -14.27 1.61 -14.33
CA GLN A 7 -14.57 0.24 -14.74
C GLN A 7 -15.97 -0.20 -14.29
N MET A 8 -16.39 0.15 -13.07
CA MET A 8 -17.74 -0.10 -12.58
C MET A 8 -18.78 0.61 -13.43
N LEU A 9 -18.56 1.89 -13.74
CA LEU A 9 -19.44 2.65 -14.62
C LEU A 9 -19.51 2.02 -16.02
N ALA A 10 -18.38 1.60 -16.58
CA ALA A 10 -18.35 0.91 -17.88
C ALA A 10 -19.07 -0.46 -17.85
N ALA A 11 -19.09 -1.13 -16.70
CA ALA A 11 -19.83 -2.37 -16.46
C ALA A 11 -21.33 -2.13 -16.16
N GLY A 12 -21.81 -0.88 -16.22
CA GLY A 12 -23.21 -0.54 -15.94
C GLY A 12 -23.58 -0.50 -14.45
N ALA A 13 -22.60 -0.57 -13.54
CA ALA A 13 -22.85 -0.50 -12.11
C ALA A 13 -23.13 0.95 -11.67
N ARG A 14 -24.18 1.14 -10.86
CA ARG A 14 -24.50 2.44 -10.25
C ARG A 14 -23.51 2.76 -9.14
N THR A 15 -22.78 3.86 -9.27
CA THR A 15 -21.90 4.39 -8.22
C THR A 15 -22.57 5.59 -7.57
N GLU A 16 -22.93 5.48 -6.29
CA GLU A 16 -23.68 6.53 -5.58
C GLU A 16 -22.82 7.77 -5.31
N ALA A 17 -21.56 7.60 -4.94
CA ALA A 17 -20.64 8.71 -4.73
C ALA A 17 -19.17 8.27 -4.79
N ILE A 18 -18.30 9.23 -5.11
CA ILE A 18 -16.86 9.13 -4.89
C ILE A 18 -16.50 10.02 -3.70
N VAL A 19 -16.01 9.39 -2.64
CA VAL A 19 -15.54 10.06 -1.42
C VAL A 19 -14.00 10.03 -1.42
N GLU A 20 -13.39 11.09 -1.91
CA GLU A 20 -11.94 11.22 -2.01
C GLU A 20 -11.34 11.78 -0.71
N THR A 21 -10.42 11.03 -0.12
CA THR A 21 -9.73 11.38 1.15
C THR A 21 -8.38 12.09 0.95
N THR A 22 -7.99 12.37 -0.29
CA THR A 22 -6.73 13.05 -0.62
C THR A 22 -6.66 14.43 0.05
N PRO A 23 -5.69 14.70 0.94
CA PRO A 23 -5.52 16.03 1.53
C PRO A 23 -5.22 17.10 0.47
N THR A 24 -5.88 18.25 0.53
CA THR A 24 -5.70 19.35 -0.46
C THR A 24 -4.25 19.78 -0.63
N ARG A 25 -3.46 19.78 0.46
CA ARG A 25 -2.02 20.09 0.44
C ARG A 25 -1.20 19.18 -0.49
N ASN A 26 -1.65 17.95 -0.74
CA ASN A 26 -0.94 17.01 -1.58
C ASN A 26 -0.99 17.44 -3.05
N TYR A 27 -2.09 18.05 -3.50
CA TYR A 27 -2.21 18.56 -4.86
C TYR A 27 -1.12 19.60 -5.16
N LEU A 28 -1.02 20.64 -4.32
CA LEU A 28 0.02 21.67 -4.45
C LEU A 28 1.42 21.06 -4.33
N ALA A 29 1.63 20.19 -3.35
CA ALA A 29 2.94 19.58 -3.13
C ALA A 29 3.39 18.66 -4.27
N ALA A 30 2.46 18.01 -4.97
CA ALA A 30 2.74 17.16 -6.12
C ALA A 30 3.15 17.95 -7.36
N LEU A 31 2.72 19.21 -7.51
CA LEU A 31 3.06 20.05 -8.68
C LEU A 31 4.57 20.20 -8.88
N ARG A 32 5.37 20.18 -7.81
CA ARG A 32 6.85 20.19 -7.91
C ARG A 32 7.42 19.04 -8.74
N HIS A 33 6.69 17.92 -8.84
CA HIS A 33 7.08 16.73 -9.59
C HIS A 33 6.46 16.69 -11.00
N LEU A 34 5.60 17.65 -11.34
CA LEU A 34 4.90 17.70 -12.62
C LEU A 34 5.84 17.74 -13.84
N PRO A 35 6.93 18.53 -13.86
CA PRO A 35 7.83 18.56 -15.03
C PRO A 35 8.42 17.18 -15.36
N ARG A 36 8.80 16.40 -14.34
CA ARG A 36 9.27 15.02 -14.53
C ARG A 36 8.14 14.10 -14.98
N ALA A 37 6.95 14.24 -14.39
CA ALA A 37 5.77 13.46 -14.74
C ALA A 37 5.33 13.62 -16.19
N LEU A 38 5.58 14.77 -16.82
CA LEU A 38 5.28 15.00 -18.24
C LEU A 38 6.02 14.05 -19.18
N ARG A 39 7.16 13.47 -18.76
CA ARG A 39 7.85 12.40 -19.53
C ARG A 39 7.03 11.12 -19.65
N ALA A 40 5.99 10.98 -18.82
CA ALA A 40 5.04 9.87 -18.76
C ALA A 40 3.60 10.40 -18.94
N ALA A 41 3.41 11.29 -19.92
CA ALA A 41 2.15 12.00 -20.16
C ALA A 41 0.95 11.08 -20.46
N ASP A 42 1.19 9.84 -20.90
CA ASP A 42 0.15 8.83 -21.12
C ASP A 42 -0.61 8.52 -19.83
N TYR A 43 0.08 8.42 -18.68
CA TYR A 43 -0.56 8.22 -17.37
C TYR A 43 -1.41 9.42 -16.96
N LEU A 44 -0.91 10.65 -17.16
CA LEU A 44 -1.63 11.87 -16.84
C LEU A 44 -2.91 11.98 -17.67
N ARG A 45 -2.79 11.77 -18.99
CA ARG A 45 -3.93 11.76 -19.92
C ARG A 45 -4.95 10.69 -19.54
N LYS A 46 -4.50 9.49 -19.17
CA LYS A 46 -5.39 8.42 -18.68
C LYS A 46 -6.15 8.86 -17.43
N GLY A 47 -5.47 9.46 -16.46
CA GLY A 47 -6.08 9.99 -15.23
C GLY A 47 -7.13 11.08 -15.49
N ILE A 48 -6.81 12.02 -16.38
CA ILE A 48 -7.72 13.10 -16.80
C ILE A 48 -8.94 12.51 -17.51
N ALA A 49 -8.74 11.57 -18.44
CA ALA A 49 -9.83 10.91 -19.15
C ALA A 49 -10.79 10.19 -18.19
N MET A 50 -10.28 9.39 -17.25
CA MET A 50 -11.11 8.72 -16.23
C MET A 50 -11.89 9.72 -15.39
N THR A 51 -11.24 10.81 -14.96
CA THR A 51 -11.88 11.90 -14.21
C THR A 51 -13.02 12.54 -15.00
N ALA A 52 -12.80 12.84 -16.29
CA ALA A 52 -13.79 13.43 -17.16
C ALA A 52 -14.98 12.48 -17.38
N THR A 53 -14.73 11.19 -17.62
CA THR A 53 -15.78 10.17 -17.74
C THR A 53 -16.67 10.12 -16.50
N LEU A 54 -16.08 10.08 -15.31
CA LEU A 54 -16.83 10.02 -14.04
C LEU A 54 -17.65 11.30 -13.80
N ARG A 55 -17.10 12.47 -14.16
CA ARG A 55 -17.84 13.74 -14.06
C ARG A 55 -19.00 13.83 -15.04
N ARG A 56 -18.81 13.39 -16.29
CA ARG A 56 -19.88 13.37 -17.30
C ARG A 56 -21.03 12.44 -16.92
N ALA A 57 -20.73 11.36 -16.18
CA ALA A 57 -21.74 10.47 -15.61
C ALA A 57 -22.50 11.07 -14.42
N GLY A 58 -22.18 12.30 -13.99
CA GLY A 58 -22.90 12.98 -12.91
C GLY A 58 -22.68 12.40 -11.51
N ILE A 59 -21.63 11.57 -11.31
CA ILE A 59 -21.38 10.93 -10.02
C ILE A 59 -21.00 11.99 -8.98
N PRO A 60 -21.74 12.10 -7.85
CA PRO A 60 -21.39 12.98 -6.74
C PRO A 60 -19.96 12.75 -6.27
N TRP A 61 -19.19 13.82 -6.11
CA TRP A 61 -17.78 13.73 -5.78
C TRP A 61 -17.40 14.66 -4.64
N TYR A 62 -17.13 14.06 -3.48
CA TYR A 62 -16.68 14.73 -2.27
C TYR A 62 -15.16 14.67 -2.19
N LYS A 63 -14.51 15.84 -2.06
CA LYS A 63 -13.05 15.94 -2.00
C LYS A 63 -12.56 16.32 -0.62
N GLY A 64 -11.37 15.82 -0.26
CA GLY A 64 -10.76 16.09 1.03
C GLY A 64 -11.61 15.60 2.20
N ALA A 65 -12.35 14.50 2.00
CA ALA A 65 -13.19 13.90 3.01
C ALA A 65 -12.36 13.38 4.18
N ARG A 66 -12.91 13.51 5.40
CA ARG A 66 -12.26 13.14 6.66
C ARG A 66 -13.23 12.45 7.61
N GLY A 67 -12.68 11.74 8.59
CA GLY A 67 -13.48 11.15 9.67
C GLY A 67 -14.47 10.12 9.15
N LEU A 68 -14.02 9.28 8.22
CA LEU A 68 -14.85 8.25 7.60
C LEU A 68 -15.31 7.25 8.66
N GLN A 69 -16.61 7.02 8.74
CA GLN A 69 -17.24 6.02 9.60
C GLN A 69 -18.20 5.18 8.76
N ALA A 70 -17.96 3.88 8.68
CA ALA A 70 -18.95 2.95 8.16
C ALA A 70 -19.97 2.69 9.28
N ILE A 71 -21.24 2.99 8.99
CA ILE A 71 -22.36 2.86 9.93
C ILE A 71 -23.15 1.60 9.60
N GLY A 72 -23.50 0.84 10.63
CA GLY A 72 -24.30 -0.37 10.56
C GLY A 72 -23.91 -1.35 11.67
N ALA A 73 -24.74 -2.37 11.89
CA ALA A 73 -24.47 -3.43 12.87
C ALA A 73 -23.75 -4.62 12.21
N ASP A 74 -24.48 -5.43 11.43
CA ASP A 74 -23.93 -6.64 10.80
C ASP A 74 -23.31 -6.38 9.43
N ARG A 75 -23.69 -5.28 8.79
CA ARG A 75 -23.24 -4.86 7.46
C ARG A 75 -23.22 -3.34 7.37
N VAL A 76 -22.54 -2.80 6.37
CA VAL A 76 -22.61 -1.36 6.09
C VAL A 76 -24.00 -0.98 5.59
N GLU A 77 -24.53 0.09 6.16
CA GLU A 77 -25.83 0.67 5.81
C GLU A 77 -25.67 2.14 5.40
N ALA A 78 -24.67 2.83 5.94
CA ALA A 78 -24.30 4.17 5.52
C ALA A 78 -22.80 4.46 5.69
N LEU A 79 -22.32 5.49 5.00
CA LEU A 79 -21.02 6.09 5.21
C LEU A 79 -21.21 7.52 5.73
N ARG A 80 -20.68 7.81 6.92
CA ARG A 80 -20.61 9.14 7.49
C ARG A 80 -19.21 9.72 7.33
N PHE A 81 -19.10 10.99 6.97
CA PHE A 81 -17.84 11.70 6.80
C PHE A 81 -18.05 13.22 6.82
N THR A 82 -16.97 13.98 6.89
CA THR A 82 -17.00 15.45 6.71
C THR A 82 -16.27 15.82 5.43
N ALA A 83 -16.88 16.67 4.59
CA ALA A 83 -16.27 17.22 3.38
C ALA A 83 -16.69 18.68 3.19
N GLY A 84 -15.74 19.55 2.84
CA GLY A 84 -15.98 20.99 2.74
C GLY A 84 -16.47 21.62 4.05
N GLY A 85 -16.05 21.07 5.20
CA GLY A 85 -16.48 21.53 6.53
C GLY A 85 -17.91 21.14 6.92
N LYS A 86 -18.62 20.38 6.09
CA LYS A 86 -19.99 19.94 6.36
C LYS A 86 -20.04 18.43 6.61
N PRO A 87 -20.86 17.95 7.57
CA PRO A 87 -21.12 16.53 7.75
C PRO A 87 -21.98 16.01 6.59
N HIS A 88 -21.71 14.78 6.18
CA HIS A 88 -22.48 14.04 5.17
C HIS A 88 -22.72 12.62 5.68
N GLU A 89 -23.87 12.08 5.32
CA GLU A 89 -24.21 10.68 5.52
C GLU A 89 -24.86 10.14 4.24
N LEU A 90 -24.27 9.09 3.67
CA LEU A 90 -24.72 8.48 2.43
C LEU A 90 -25.12 7.04 2.69
N ALA A 91 -26.38 6.70 2.43
CA ALA A 91 -26.83 5.31 2.49
C ALA A 91 -26.05 4.47 1.48
N CYS A 92 -25.46 3.36 1.92
CA CYS A 92 -24.73 2.45 1.04
C CYS A 92 -24.73 1.02 1.59
N LYS A 93 -24.85 0.05 0.68
CA LYS A 93 -24.76 -1.39 1.02
C LYS A 93 -23.37 -1.97 0.74
N THR A 94 -22.56 -1.24 -0.02
CA THR A 94 -21.20 -1.64 -0.42
C THR A 94 -20.27 -0.44 -0.33
N LEU A 95 -19.19 -0.58 0.44
CA LEU A 95 -18.14 0.42 0.56
C LEU A 95 -16.84 -0.11 -0.03
N LEU A 96 -16.35 0.53 -1.09
CA LEU A 96 -15.07 0.19 -1.72
C LEU A 96 -13.97 1.12 -1.21
N LEU A 97 -13.20 0.64 -0.24
CA LEU A 97 -12.12 1.40 0.38
C LEU A 97 -10.79 1.16 -0.33
N HIS A 98 -10.08 2.25 -0.65
CA HIS A 98 -8.74 2.18 -1.21
C HIS A 98 -7.87 3.32 -0.67
N GLN A 99 -6.97 2.99 0.25
CA GLN A 99 -6.05 3.94 0.90
C GLN A 99 -4.58 3.68 0.53
N GLY A 100 -4.34 3.42 -0.75
CA GLY A 100 -3.01 3.16 -1.29
C GLY A 100 -2.67 1.68 -1.45
N VAL A 101 -1.45 1.44 -1.90
CA VAL A 101 -0.84 0.12 -2.09
C VAL A 101 0.59 0.19 -1.58
N VAL A 102 1.10 -0.94 -1.09
CA VAL A 102 2.45 -1.05 -0.54
C VAL A 102 3.09 -2.36 -1.00
N PRO A 103 4.42 -2.43 -1.09
CA PRO A 103 5.11 -3.66 -1.44
C PRO A 103 4.80 -4.78 -0.45
N ASN A 104 4.53 -5.98 -0.96
CA ASN A 104 4.42 -7.16 -0.10
C ASN A 104 5.82 -7.71 0.21
N VAL A 105 6.36 -7.29 1.36
CA VAL A 105 7.72 -7.64 1.81
C VAL A 105 7.79 -8.93 2.65
N GLN A 106 6.75 -9.76 2.66
CA GLN A 106 6.71 -10.95 3.52
C GLN A 106 7.80 -11.97 3.15
N ILE A 107 7.94 -12.28 1.86
CA ILE A 107 8.96 -13.22 1.36
C ILE A 107 10.35 -12.66 1.61
N SER A 108 10.60 -11.42 1.19
CA SER A 108 11.91 -10.77 1.36
C SER A 108 12.33 -10.66 2.83
N ARG A 109 11.39 -10.40 3.75
CA ARG A 109 11.66 -10.39 5.19
C ARG A 109 11.89 -11.79 5.78
N SER A 110 11.19 -12.82 5.28
CA SER A 110 11.42 -14.20 5.71
C SER A 110 12.81 -14.70 5.28
N LEU A 111 13.28 -14.26 4.11
CA LEU A 111 14.65 -14.48 3.62
C LEU A 111 15.70 -13.62 4.35
N ARG A 112 15.27 -12.75 5.28
CA ARG A 112 16.13 -11.82 6.04
C ARG A 112 16.94 -10.86 5.16
N LEU A 113 16.37 -10.49 4.01
CA LEU A 113 16.96 -9.45 3.17
C LEU A 113 16.91 -8.10 3.89
N ASP A 114 17.88 -7.25 3.60
CA ASP A 114 17.90 -5.87 4.09
C ASP A 114 16.75 -5.07 3.47
N HIS A 115 16.16 -4.18 4.26
CA HIS A 115 15.08 -3.30 3.82
C HIS A 115 15.32 -1.87 4.28
N ASP A 116 14.96 -0.92 3.43
CA ASP A 116 14.98 0.51 3.72
C ASP A 116 13.54 1.03 3.84
N TRP A 117 13.34 2.02 4.71
CA TRP A 117 12.07 2.74 4.83
C TRP A 117 11.98 3.81 3.74
N ASP A 118 11.00 3.68 2.84
CA ASP A 118 10.71 4.69 1.83
C ASP A 118 9.69 5.69 2.38
N ALA A 119 10.15 6.89 2.74
CA ALA A 119 9.30 7.91 3.33
C ALA A 119 8.25 8.49 2.34
N MET A 120 8.49 8.39 1.02
CA MET A 120 7.56 8.87 -0.01
C MET A 120 6.39 7.90 -0.14
N GLN A 121 6.68 6.61 -0.29
CA GLN A 121 5.66 5.56 -0.39
C GLN A 121 5.10 5.13 0.98
N ARG A 122 5.77 5.54 2.08
CA ARG A 122 5.50 5.12 3.46
C ARG A 122 5.45 3.61 3.59
N ALA A 123 6.45 2.94 3.05
CA ALA A 123 6.52 1.49 3.07
C ALA A 123 7.96 1.01 3.13
N TRP A 124 8.11 -0.23 3.57
CA TRP A 124 9.38 -0.94 3.52
C TRP A 124 9.66 -1.45 2.11
N ARG A 125 10.91 -1.32 1.66
CA ARG A 125 11.38 -1.83 0.38
C ARG A 125 12.64 -2.65 0.59
N PRO A 126 12.77 -3.83 -0.03
CA PRO A 126 14.04 -4.54 0.02
C PRO A 126 15.13 -3.67 -0.62
N ARG A 127 16.36 -3.78 -0.13
CA ARG A 127 17.52 -3.13 -0.74
C ARG A 127 17.93 -3.92 -1.98
N LEU A 128 17.93 -3.24 -3.12
CA LEU A 128 18.18 -3.85 -4.43
C LEU A 128 19.21 -3.04 -5.21
N ASP A 129 19.96 -3.72 -6.05
CA ASP A 129 20.87 -3.10 -7.01
C ASP A 129 20.13 -2.59 -8.27
N VAL A 130 20.90 -2.19 -9.29
CA VAL A 130 20.36 -1.67 -10.56
C VAL A 130 19.70 -2.73 -11.45
N TRP A 131 19.85 -4.02 -11.14
CA TRP A 131 19.20 -5.16 -11.80
C TRP A 131 18.00 -5.68 -11.03
N GLY A 132 17.81 -5.24 -9.79
CA GLY A 132 16.82 -5.80 -8.87
C GLY A 132 17.36 -6.98 -8.08
N GLU A 133 18.67 -7.23 -8.10
CA GLU A 133 19.33 -8.25 -7.29
C GLU A 133 19.47 -7.77 -5.85
N THR A 134 19.34 -8.69 -4.91
CA THR A 134 19.51 -8.42 -3.48
C THR A 134 20.97 -8.66 -3.06
N ALA A 135 21.31 -8.41 -1.79
CA ALA A 135 22.63 -8.78 -1.27
C ALA A 135 22.88 -10.30 -1.22
N LEU A 136 21.82 -11.12 -1.29
CA LEU A 136 21.95 -12.57 -1.47
C LEU A 136 22.05 -12.88 -2.98
N PRO A 137 23.19 -13.43 -3.46
CA PRO A 137 23.39 -13.71 -4.87
C PRO A 137 22.31 -14.62 -5.44
N GLY A 138 21.84 -14.33 -6.65
CA GLY A 138 20.82 -15.12 -7.33
C GLY A 138 19.38 -14.86 -6.84
N ILE A 139 19.18 -14.00 -5.84
CA ILE A 139 17.84 -13.60 -5.40
C ILE A 139 17.51 -12.23 -5.96
N PHE A 140 16.47 -12.19 -6.80
CA PHE A 140 15.99 -10.98 -7.47
C PHE A 140 14.59 -10.60 -6.99
N VAL A 141 14.33 -9.29 -6.93
CA VAL A 141 12.99 -8.73 -6.70
C VAL A 141 12.68 -7.74 -7.81
N ALA A 142 11.58 -8.00 -8.52
CA ALA A 142 11.11 -7.14 -9.61
C ALA A 142 9.68 -6.64 -9.37
N GLY A 143 9.38 -5.46 -9.91
CA GLY A 143 8.06 -4.85 -9.85
C GLY A 143 7.65 -4.38 -8.46
N ASP A 144 6.35 -4.40 -8.22
CA ASP A 144 5.75 -3.78 -7.03
C ASP A 144 6.20 -4.44 -5.70
N GLY A 145 6.85 -5.62 -5.75
CA GLY A 145 7.50 -6.25 -4.60
C GLY A 145 8.77 -5.50 -4.12
N GLY A 146 9.44 -4.77 -5.00
CA GLY A 146 10.62 -3.94 -4.68
C GLY A 146 10.29 -2.48 -4.34
N GLY A 147 9.02 -2.09 -4.44
CA GLY A 147 8.55 -0.70 -4.40
C GLY A 147 7.41 -0.50 -5.39
N ILE A 148 6.41 0.32 -5.08
CA ILE A 148 5.28 0.54 -5.97
C ILE A 148 5.74 1.35 -7.20
N VAL A 149 5.75 0.70 -8.35
CA VAL A 149 6.24 1.25 -9.62
C VAL A 149 5.18 1.20 -10.72
N GLY A 150 4.19 0.30 -10.60
CA GLY A 150 3.11 0.10 -11.56
C GLY A 150 3.42 -0.91 -12.66
N ALA A 151 2.37 -1.45 -13.28
CA ALA A 151 2.43 -2.66 -14.10
C ALA A 151 3.48 -2.65 -15.24
N LYS A 152 3.58 -1.57 -16.02
CA LYS A 152 4.55 -1.48 -17.12
C LYS A 152 5.99 -1.48 -16.61
N ALA A 153 6.28 -0.69 -15.57
CA ALA A 153 7.60 -0.66 -14.93
C ALA A 153 7.94 -2.02 -14.32
N SER A 154 6.97 -2.69 -13.68
CA SER A 154 7.12 -4.04 -13.14
C SER A 154 7.52 -5.06 -14.19
N ALA A 155 6.86 -5.05 -15.35
CA ALA A 155 7.21 -5.94 -16.46
C ALA A 155 8.63 -5.68 -16.98
N ILE A 156 9.06 -4.41 -17.08
CA ILE A 156 10.41 -4.06 -17.52
C ILE A 156 11.46 -4.49 -16.49
N GLN A 157 11.20 -4.29 -15.19
CA GLN A 157 12.10 -4.75 -14.14
C GLN A 157 12.24 -6.28 -14.14
N GLY A 158 11.16 -7.02 -14.39
CA GLY A 158 11.22 -8.48 -14.53
C GLY A 158 12.11 -8.91 -15.70
N ARG A 159 12.04 -8.21 -16.84
CA ARG A 159 12.94 -8.46 -17.98
C ARG A 159 14.40 -8.15 -17.64
N LEU A 160 14.66 -7.03 -16.95
CA LEU A 160 16.02 -6.68 -16.52
C LEU A 160 16.62 -7.70 -15.56
N ALA A 161 15.84 -8.16 -14.57
CA ALA A 161 16.25 -9.23 -13.67
C ALA A 161 16.52 -10.54 -14.43
N GLY A 162 15.66 -10.89 -15.38
CA GLY A 162 15.84 -12.07 -16.23
C GLY A 162 17.12 -12.01 -17.08
N LEU A 163 17.40 -10.87 -17.72
CA LEU A 163 18.65 -10.65 -18.46
C LEU A 163 19.87 -10.80 -17.57
N ARG A 164 19.81 -10.29 -16.33
CA ARG A 164 20.90 -10.44 -15.37
C ARG A 164 21.09 -11.90 -14.94
N ALA A 165 20.00 -12.63 -14.71
CA ALA A 165 20.04 -14.02 -14.27
C ALA A 165 20.66 -14.98 -15.30
N ILE A 166 20.57 -14.66 -16.59
CA ILE A 166 21.19 -15.43 -17.68
C ILE A 166 22.52 -14.83 -18.18
N ASP A 167 23.05 -13.84 -17.46
CA ASP A 167 24.26 -13.07 -17.82
C ASP A 167 24.26 -12.52 -19.27
N ALA A 168 23.10 -12.01 -19.70
CA ALA A 168 22.95 -11.44 -21.03
C ALA A 168 23.82 -10.18 -21.24
N PRO A 169 24.27 -9.91 -22.47
CA PRO A 169 25.06 -8.71 -22.78
C PRO A 169 24.41 -7.41 -22.31
N ALA A 170 25.19 -6.53 -21.67
CA ALA A 170 24.71 -5.26 -21.12
C ALA A 170 24.02 -4.35 -22.16
N GLY A 171 24.35 -4.50 -23.45
CA GLY A 171 23.71 -3.79 -24.56
C GLY A 171 22.19 -4.03 -24.65
N GLU A 172 21.71 -5.22 -24.27
CA GLU A 172 20.29 -5.57 -24.29
C GLU A 172 19.49 -4.87 -23.18
N ALA A 173 20.15 -4.54 -22.06
CA ALA A 173 19.52 -3.86 -20.93
C ALA A 173 19.33 -2.35 -21.19
N ALA A 174 20.17 -1.73 -22.04
CA ALA A 174 20.14 -0.30 -22.30
C ALA A 174 18.76 0.24 -22.77
N PRO A 175 18.07 -0.34 -23.78
CA PRO A 175 16.73 0.10 -24.17
C PRO A 175 15.70 -0.09 -23.05
N LEU A 176 15.78 -1.19 -22.30
CA LEU A 176 14.88 -1.47 -21.17
C LEU A 176 15.07 -0.45 -20.04
N ARG A 177 16.31 -0.08 -19.70
CA ARG A 177 16.60 0.96 -18.69
C ARG A 177 16.04 2.32 -19.10
N ARG A 178 16.13 2.70 -20.39
CA ARG A 178 15.52 3.93 -20.90
C ARG A 178 14.00 3.89 -20.79
N ALA A 179 13.38 2.77 -21.16
CA ALA A 179 11.94 2.59 -21.02
C ALA A 179 11.50 2.65 -19.54
N LEU A 180 12.22 1.96 -18.64
CA LEU A 180 11.95 1.98 -17.21
C LEU A 180 12.03 3.40 -16.64
N SER A 181 13.07 4.17 -16.99
CA SER A 181 13.22 5.55 -16.55
C SER A 181 12.02 6.43 -16.95
N ARG A 182 11.45 6.20 -18.14
CA ARG A 182 10.23 6.88 -18.61
C ARG A 182 9.02 6.47 -17.78
N GLU A 183 8.80 5.17 -17.60
CA GLU A 183 7.67 4.64 -16.82
C GLU A 183 7.71 5.09 -15.35
N LEU A 184 8.90 5.16 -14.75
CA LEU A 184 9.08 5.63 -13.37
C LEU A 184 8.98 7.15 -13.21
N ALA A 185 8.99 7.92 -14.29
CA ALA A 185 9.01 9.39 -14.22
C ALA A 185 7.76 9.97 -13.52
N ILE A 186 6.64 9.24 -13.58
CA ILE A 186 5.37 9.63 -12.96
C ILE A 186 5.31 9.36 -11.44
N ARG A 187 6.14 8.45 -10.90
CA ARG A 187 5.98 7.99 -9.50
C ARG A 187 6.09 9.08 -8.46
N PRO A 188 7.10 9.98 -8.48
CA PRO A 188 7.18 11.04 -7.47
C PRO A 188 5.93 11.94 -7.43
N PHE A 189 5.29 12.17 -8.57
CA PHE A 189 4.04 12.92 -8.64
C PHE A 189 2.88 12.15 -8.01
N LEU A 190 2.67 10.88 -8.39
CA LEU A 190 1.56 10.06 -7.88
C LEU A 190 1.73 9.72 -6.40
N ASP A 191 2.93 9.36 -5.97
CA ASP A 191 3.22 8.99 -4.58
C ASP A 191 3.03 10.22 -3.67
N ARG A 192 3.34 11.43 -4.15
CA ARG A 192 3.08 12.66 -3.41
C ARG A 192 1.60 13.05 -3.39
N LEU A 193 0.92 12.93 -4.53
CA LEU A 193 -0.49 13.29 -4.70
C LEU A 193 -1.39 12.40 -3.86
N TYR A 194 -1.23 11.08 -4.00
CA TYR A 194 -2.08 10.08 -3.37
C TYR A 194 -1.52 9.55 -2.05
N ARG A 195 -0.62 10.30 -1.41
CA ARG A 195 -0.14 9.98 -0.07
C ARG A 195 -1.33 9.93 0.90
N PRO A 196 -1.53 8.82 1.64
CA PRO A 196 -2.66 8.69 2.57
C PRO A 196 -2.70 9.82 3.60
N ALA A 197 -3.91 10.21 4.01
CA ALA A 197 -4.09 11.12 5.13
C ALA A 197 -3.61 10.47 6.44
N TRP A 198 -3.19 11.31 7.40
CA TRP A 198 -2.61 10.84 8.66
C TRP A 198 -3.57 9.95 9.45
N GLU A 199 -4.87 10.27 9.43
CA GLU A 199 -5.92 9.50 10.11
C GLU A 199 -6.02 8.03 9.64
N PHE A 200 -5.49 7.67 8.47
CA PHE A 200 -5.44 6.27 8.01
C PHE A 200 -4.12 5.57 8.36
N LEU A 201 -3.07 6.33 8.65
CA LEU A 201 -1.76 5.81 9.03
C LEU A 201 -1.71 5.55 10.54
N ALA A 202 -2.25 6.49 11.33
CA ALA A 202 -2.40 6.39 12.78
C ALA A 202 -3.85 6.75 13.17
N PRO A 203 -4.79 5.79 13.05
CA PRO A 203 -6.22 6.04 13.31
C PRO A 203 -6.54 6.28 14.78
N ALA A 204 -7.75 6.79 15.04
CA ALA A 204 -8.26 7.05 16.39
C ALA A 204 -8.39 5.74 17.21
N ASP A 205 -8.34 5.86 18.54
CA ASP A 205 -8.19 4.73 19.46
C ASP A 205 -9.24 3.62 19.28
N GLY A 206 -10.51 3.98 19.06
CA GLY A 206 -11.60 3.03 18.85
C GLY A 206 -11.59 2.31 17.49
N THR A 207 -10.59 2.54 16.64
CA THR A 207 -10.51 1.89 15.32
C THR A 207 -9.82 0.54 15.43
N ILE A 208 -10.43 -0.52 14.90
CA ILE A 208 -9.79 -1.84 14.76
C ILE A 208 -8.65 -1.75 13.74
N VAL A 209 -7.44 -2.10 14.17
CA VAL A 209 -6.23 -2.12 13.33
C VAL A 209 -5.86 -3.53 12.90
N CYS A 210 -6.10 -4.54 13.75
CA CYS A 210 -5.89 -5.95 13.41
C CYS A 210 -7.21 -6.69 13.37
N ARG A 211 -7.85 -6.77 12.20
CA ARG A 211 -9.13 -7.48 12.02
C ARG A 211 -9.09 -8.94 12.47
N CYS A 212 -7.95 -9.63 12.31
CA CYS A 212 -7.87 -11.04 12.65
C CYS A 212 -7.89 -11.33 14.16
N GLU A 213 -7.41 -10.38 14.96
CA GLU A 213 -7.28 -10.53 16.42
C GLU A 213 -8.06 -9.42 17.16
N GLU A 214 -8.90 -8.69 16.41
CA GLU A 214 -9.79 -7.62 16.89
C GLU A 214 -9.11 -6.51 17.71
N VAL A 215 -7.83 -6.25 17.46
CA VAL A 215 -7.04 -5.27 18.21
C VAL A 215 -7.34 -3.84 17.74
N LEU A 216 -7.60 -2.96 18.71
CA LEU A 216 -7.83 -1.52 18.54
C LEU A 216 -6.53 -0.71 18.48
N ALA A 217 -6.57 0.44 17.82
CA ALA A 217 -5.43 1.37 17.76
C ALA A 217 -5.00 1.85 19.15
N GLY A 218 -5.97 2.12 20.03
CA GLY A 218 -5.72 2.57 21.40
C GLY A 218 -4.91 1.56 22.20
N GLN A 219 -5.22 0.26 22.08
CA GLN A 219 -4.48 -0.80 22.77
C GLN A 219 -2.99 -0.83 22.35
N ILE A 220 -2.69 -0.57 21.08
CA ILE A 220 -1.30 -0.45 20.62
C ILE A 220 -0.61 0.75 21.27
N ARG A 221 -1.29 1.90 21.38
CA ARG A 221 -0.75 3.07 22.09
C ARG A 221 -0.53 2.79 23.58
N ASP A 222 -1.46 2.10 24.22
CA ASP A 222 -1.36 1.68 25.63
C ASP A 222 -0.12 0.81 25.85
N HIS A 223 0.17 -0.12 24.92
CA HIS A 223 1.39 -0.92 24.96
C HIS A 223 2.65 -0.07 24.85
N VAL A 224 2.66 0.96 24.01
CA VAL A 224 3.80 1.89 23.93
C VAL A 224 4.01 2.61 25.25
N ARG A 225 2.93 3.02 25.94
CA ARG A 225 3.03 3.69 27.26
C ARG A 225 3.70 2.82 28.33
N ILE A 226 3.57 1.49 28.25
CA ILE A 226 4.26 0.55 29.15
C ILE A 226 5.61 0.05 28.63
N GLY A 227 6.19 0.72 27.63
CA GLY A 227 7.53 0.45 27.12
C GLY A 227 7.61 -0.45 25.88
N CYS A 228 6.51 -0.66 25.16
CA CYS A 228 6.56 -1.37 23.88
C CYS A 228 7.32 -0.57 22.82
N LEU A 229 8.45 -1.08 22.34
CA LEU A 229 9.31 -0.38 21.37
C LEU A 229 8.93 -0.66 19.92
N GLY A 230 8.37 -1.82 19.61
CA GLY A 230 8.15 -2.19 18.21
C GLY A 230 7.16 -3.32 17.98
N PRO A 231 6.85 -3.63 16.71
CA PRO A 231 5.74 -4.50 16.35
C PRO A 231 5.84 -5.90 16.94
N ASN A 232 7.04 -6.49 17.02
CA ASN A 232 7.19 -7.84 17.61
C ASN A 232 6.83 -7.90 19.10
N GLN A 233 7.06 -6.84 19.86
CA GLN A 233 6.67 -6.75 21.27
C GLN A 233 5.17 -6.45 21.40
N ALA A 234 4.63 -5.54 20.58
CA ALA A 234 3.19 -5.28 20.50
C ALA A 234 2.41 -6.56 20.16
N LYS A 235 2.95 -7.41 19.28
CA LYS A 235 2.43 -8.74 18.95
C LYS A 235 2.40 -9.66 20.17
N ALA A 236 3.42 -9.64 21.02
CA ALA A 236 3.42 -10.46 22.24
C ALA A 236 2.35 -10.01 23.25
N TYR A 237 2.04 -8.70 23.30
CA TYR A 237 1.07 -8.14 24.24
C TYR A 237 -0.39 -8.22 23.75
N SER A 238 -0.63 -7.98 22.46
CA SER A 238 -1.98 -7.87 21.88
C SER A 238 -2.33 -8.95 20.86
N ARG A 239 -1.37 -9.80 20.48
CA ARG A 239 -1.48 -10.73 19.34
C ARG A 239 -1.61 -10.06 17.98
N ALA A 240 -1.58 -8.72 17.88
CA ALA A 240 -1.65 -8.02 16.60
C ALA A 240 -0.59 -8.56 15.60
N GLY A 241 -1.07 -9.06 14.46
CA GLY A 241 -0.23 -9.70 13.45
C GLY A 241 -0.13 -11.23 13.54
N MET A 242 -0.76 -11.90 14.52
CA MET A 242 -0.73 -13.36 14.68
C MET A 242 -1.81 -14.13 13.91
N GLY A 243 -2.85 -13.46 13.41
CA GLY A 243 -3.91 -14.12 12.64
C GLY A 243 -3.43 -14.66 11.28
N PRO A 244 -4.32 -15.28 10.48
CA PRO A 244 -3.96 -15.91 9.19
C PRO A 244 -3.39 -14.93 8.15
N CYS A 245 -3.59 -13.62 8.35
CA CYS A 245 -2.96 -12.60 7.52
C CYS A 245 -1.46 -12.37 7.83
N GLN A 246 -0.95 -12.84 8.98
CA GLN A 246 0.45 -12.70 9.42
C GLN A 246 0.96 -11.26 9.30
N GLY A 247 0.15 -10.29 9.74
CA GLY A 247 0.51 -8.87 9.72
C GLY A 247 0.46 -8.18 8.36
N ARG A 248 0.07 -8.87 7.27
CA ARG A 248 -0.05 -8.27 5.93
C ARG A 248 -0.99 -7.05 5.87
N MET A 249 -2.07 -7.09 6.65
CA MET A 249 -3.07 -6.01 6.66
C MET A 249 -2.74 -4.94 7.69
N CYS A 250 -2.34 -5.33 8.91
CA CYS A 250 -2.20 -4.40 10.03
C CYS A 250 -0.77 -3.89 10.26
N GLY A 251 0.26 -4.55 9.71
CA GLY A 251 1.64 -4.35 10.18
C GLY A 251 2.21 -2.96 9.94
N LEU A 252 1.85 -2.31 8.83
CA LEU A 252 2.27 -0.92 8.59
C LEU A 252 1.57 0.02 9.55
N THR A 253 0.24 -0.09 9.70
CA THR A 253 -0.54 0.71 10.65
C THR A 253 -0.06 0.54 12.09
N VAL A 254 0.25 -0.69 12.53
CA VAL A 254 0.83 -0.92 13.86
C VAL A 254 2.19 -0.22 14.01
N SER A 255 3.05 -0.31 12.99
CA SER A 255 4.36 0.37 13.04
C SER A 255 4.21 1.90 13.05
N GLU A 256 3.25 2.44 12.29
CA GLU A 256 2.91 3.87 12.24
C GLU A 256 2.34 4.37 13.58
N ILE A 257 1.45 3.62 14.24
CA ILE A 257 0.92 3.97 15.56
C ILE A 257 2.04 3.96 16.61
N ILE A 258 2.92 2.95 16.59
CA ILE A 258 4.05 2.89 17.52
C ILE A 258 5.01 4.06 17.28
N ALA A 259 5.28 4.39 16.01
CA ALA A 259 6.13 5.52 15.64
C ALA A 259 5.57 6.85 16.12
N GLU A 260 4.26 7.05 15.90
CA GLU A 260 3.50 8.22 16.37
C GLU A 260 3.57 8.36 17.90
N ALA A 261 3.20 7.31 18.63
CA ALA A 261 3.18 7.32 20.09
C ALA A 261 4.56 7.47 20.72
N ARG A 262 5.63 7.05 20.04
CA ARG A 262 7.03 7.20 20.49
C ARG A 262 7.69 8.50 20.02
N GLY A 263 7.10 9.23 19.07
CA GLY A 263 7.72 10.41 18.48
C GLY A 263 8.95 10.13 17.60
N VAL A 264 9.03 8.94 16.98
CA VAL A 264 10.16 8.53 16.11
C VAL A 264 9.68 8.22 14.69
N SER A 265 10.58 7.96 13.75
CA SER A 265 10.18 7.54 12.41
C SER A 265 9.74 6.07 12.36
N PRO A 266 8.83 5.67 11.44
CA PRO A 266 8.49 4.26 11.25
C PRO A 266 9.70 3.39 10.85
N GLY A 267 10.72 4.00 10.23
CA GLY A 267 11.98 3.34 9.93
C GLY A 267 12.72 2.86 11.18
N GLU A 268 12.71 3.66 12.25
CA GLU A 268 13.32 3.29 13.55
C GLU A 268 12.50 2.25 14.33
N VAL A 269 11.18 2.22 14.13
CA VAL A 269 10.29 1.23 14.76
C VAL A 269 10.46 -0.17 14.15
N GLY A 270 10.76 -0.24 12.85
CA GLY A 270 10.92 -1.50 12.14
C GLY A 270 9.58 -2.10 11.68
N TYR A 271 9.56 -3.42 11.57
CA TYR A 271 8.39 -4.20 11.15
C TYR A 271 8.37 -5.54 11.87
N TYR A 272 7.31 -6.33 11.69
CA TYR A 272 7.28 -7.70 12.18
C TYR A 272 8.41 -8.55 11.61
N ARG A 273 8.93 -9.45 12.45
CA ARG A 273 9.77 -10.55 12.01
C ARG A 273 8.88 -11.61 11.35
N ILE A 274 9.01 -11.75 10.04
CA ILE A 274 8.23 -12.69 9.24
C ILE A 274 8.91 -14.07 9.26
N ARG A 275 8.10 -15.13 9.30
CA ARG A 275 8.53 -16.53 9.35
C ARG A 275 7.74 -17.35 8.33
N THR A 276 8.30 -18.48 7.94
CA THR A 276 7.59 -19.50 7.17
C THR A 276 6.58 -20.25 8.06
N PRO A 277 5.47 -20.75 7.48
CA PRO A 277 5.04 -20.58 6.09
C PRO A 277 4.38 -19.20 5.84
N ILE A 278 4.63 -18.59 4.68
CA ILE A 278 4.13 -17.22 4.34
C ILE A 278 2.60 -17.18 4.21
N LYS A 279 2.04 -18.30 3.77
CA LYS A 279 0.61 -18.56 3.68
C LYS A 279 0.33 -19.83 4.49
N PRO A 280 -0.84 -19.93 5.14
CA PRO A 280 -1.23 -21.18 5.79
C PRO A 280 -1.19 -22.32 4.78
N VAL A 281 -0.57 -23.42 5.19
CA VAL A 281 -0.62 -24.72 4.54
C VAL A 281 -1.15 -25.71 5.58
N THR A 282 -1.90 -26.70 5.13
CA THR A 282 -2.42 -27.76 5.99
C THR A 282 -1.28 -28.69 6.40
N LEU A 283 -1.46 -29.37 7.54
CA LEU A 283 -0.50 -30.40 7.96
C LEU A 283 -0.47 -31.58 6.97
N GLY A 284 -1.59 -31.89 6.32
CA GLY A 284 -1.67 -32.93 5.29
C GLY A 284 -0.81 -32.62 4.07
N GLU A 285 -0.86 -31.38 3.55
CA GLU A 285 0.02 -30.95 2.44
C GLU A 285 1.50 -31.01 2.80
N LEU A 286 1.86 -30.73 4.06
CA LEU A 286 3.25 -30.85 4.51
C LEU A 286 3.68 -32.31 4.67
N ALA A 287 2.78 -33.18 5.14
CA ALA A 287 3.06 -34.61 5.30
C ALA A 287 3.24 -35.31 3.94
N SER A 288 2.44 -34.97 2.93
CA SER A 288 2.55 -35.59 1.60
C SER A 288 3.86 -35.29 0.88
N LEU A 289 4.57 -34.20 1.22
CA LEU A 289 5.90 -33.91 0.67
C LEU A 289 6.96 -34.93 1.10
N ALA A 290 6.76 -35.63 2.21
CA ALA A 290 7.70 -36.64 2.72
C ALA A 290 7.45 -38.04 2.14
N GLU A 291 6.34 -38.24 1.43
CA GLU A 291 5.95 -39.54 0.85
C GLU A 291 6.39 -39.71 -0.62
N GLU A 292 6.91 -38.65 -1.26
CA GLU A 292 7.40 -38.69 -2.65
C GLU A 292 8.92 -38.98 -2.79
N ASP A 293 9.60 -39.32 -1.69
CA ASP A 293 10.98 -39.86 -1.66
C ASP A 293 11.00 -41.38 -1.41
#